data_AF-B8CAX2-F1
#
_entry.id   AF-B8CAX2-F1
#
_cell.length_a   1.000
_cell.length_b   1.000
_cell.length_c   1.000
_cell.angle_alpha   90.00
_cell.angle_beta   90.00
_cell.angle_gamma   90.00
#
_symmetry.space_group_name_H-M   'P 1'
#
loop_
_entity.id
_entity.type
_entity.pdbx_description
1 polymer ?
#
loop_
_entity_poly.entity_id
_entity_poly.type
_entity_poly.pdbx_seq_one_letter_code
_entity_poly.pdbx_strand_id
1 'polypeptide(L)' 'WSPYEIVTFEAAMALHGKIFHQVQKWVKTKSTKEIVEFYYIWKKTSHYRRWKSQYEAEI' A
#
# COMPACT_ATOMS: atom_id res chain seq x y z
N TRP A 1 -3.35 3.70 11.36
CA TRP A 1 -2.07 3.68 10.63
C TRP A 1 -0.98 4.18 11.54
N SER A 2 -0.49 3.29 12.41
CA SER A 2 0.77 3.50 13.11
C SER A 2 1.92 3.51 12.10
N PRO A 3 3.10 4.05 12.45
CA PRO A 3 4.26 4.03 11.55
C PRO A 3 4.58 2.62 11.04
N TYR A 4 4.45 1.60 11.89
CA TYR A 4 4.63 0.20 11.51
C TYR A 4 3.59 -0.27 10.49
N GLU A 5 2.32 0.06 10.68
CA GLU A 5 1.26 -0.28 9.72
C GLU A 5 1.51 0.38 8.36
N ILE A 6 1.95 1.65 8.34
CA ILE A 6 2.24 2.39 7.11
C ILE A 6 3.39 1.73 6.34
N VAL A 7 4.52 1.46 7.01
CA VAL A 7 5.68 0.82 6.38
C VAL A 7 5.30 -0.58 5.86
N THR A 8 4.51 -1.33 6.62
CA THR A 8 4.03 -2.66 6.20
C THR A 8 3.12 -2.57 4.98
N PHE A 9 2.22 -1.59 4.94
CA PHE A 9 1.38 -1.32 3.76
C PHE A 9 2.21 -0.96 2.53
N GLU A 10 3.19 -0.07 2.66
CA GLU A 10 4.04 0.37 1.54
C GLU A 10 4.89 -0.79 0.99
N ALA A 11 5.49 -1.60 1.87
CA ALA A 11 6.22 -2.80 1.48
C ALA A 11 5.32 -3.81 0.75
N ALA A 12 4.11 -4.04 1.26
CA ALA A 12 3.16 -4.94 0.63
C ALA A 12 2.60 -4.41 -0.69
N MET A 13 2.44 -3.08 -0.84
CA MET A 13 2.09 -2.43 -2.11
C MET A 13 3.21 -2.60 -3.15
N ALA A 14 4.48 -2.57 -2.74
CA ALA A 14 5.60 -2.87 -3.63
C ALA A 14 5.58 -4.34 -4.10
N LEU A 15 5.30 -5.28 -3.20
CA LEU A 15 5.30 -6.72 -3.52
C LEU A 15 4.07 -7.19 -4.32
N HIS A 16 2.90 -6.63 -4.05
CA HIS A 16 1.62 -7.14 -4.56
C HIS A 16 0.83 -6.13 -5.42
N GLY A 17 1.29 -4.88 -5.49
CA GLY A 17 0.54 -3.82 -6.15
C GLY A 17 -0.85 -3.63 -5.55
N LYS A 18 -1.85 -3.49 -6.42
CA LYS A 18 -3.25 -3.18 -6.03
C LYS A 18 -4.07 -4.42 -5.65
N ILE A 19 -3.42 -5.53 -5.34
CA ILE A 19 -4.09 -6.74 -4.85
C ILE A 19 -4.35 -6.58 -3.34
N PHE A 20 -5.35 -5.75 -3.00
CA PHE A 20 -5.55 -5.27 -1.62
C PHE A 20 -5.82 -6.35 -0.59
N HIS A 21 -6.40 -7.50 -0.98
CA HIS A 21 -6.57 -8.63 -0.07
C HIS A 21 -5.22 -9.26 0.33
N GLN A 22 -4.20 -9.22 -0.53
CA GLN A 22 -2.86 -9.66 -0.17
C GLN A 22 -2.18 -8.61 0.72
N VAL A 23 -2.32 -7.33 0.41
CA VAL A 23 -1.82 -6.22 1.26
C VAL A 23 -2.39 -6.31 2.68
N GLN A 24 -3.68 -6.61 2.80
CA GLN A 24 -4.35 -6.80 4.09
C GLN A 24 -3.72 -7.92 4.93
N LYS A 25 -3.31 -9.04 4.31
CA LYS A 25 -2.66 -10.16 5.01
C LYS A 25 -1.32 -9.80 5.64
N TRP A 26 -0.65 -8.75 5.15
CA TRP A 26 0.58 -8.23 5.75
C TRP A 26 0.29 -7.29 6.92
N VAL A 27 -0.64 -6.35 6.74
CA VAL A 27 -0.97 -5.36 7.79
C VAL A 27 -1.67 -6.03 8.98
N LYS A 28 -2.55 -7.01 8.75
CA LYS A 28 -3.27 -7.87 9.72
C LYS A 28 -4.22 -7.16 10.69
N THR A 29 -3.92 -5.94 11.12
CA THR A 29 -4.68 -5.12 12.08
C THR A 29 -5.77 -4.27 11.44
N LYS A 30 -5.96 -4.41 10.13
CA LYS A 30 -6.92 -3.67 9.31
C LYS A 30 -7.69 -4.62 8.41
N SER A 31 -8.93 -4.29 8.14
CA SER A 31 -9.76 -4.96 7.13
C SER A 31 -9.37 -4.52 5.72
N THR A 32 -9.71 -5.31 4.70
CA THR A 32 -9.44 -4.96 3.30
C THR A 32 -10.11 -3.65 2.91
N LYS A 33 -11.28 -3.34 3.48
CA LYS A 33 -11.96 -2.07 3.28
C LYS A 33 -11.11 -0.89 3.74
N GLU A 34 -10.55 -0.96 4.95
CA GLU A 34 -9.67 0.08 5.49
C GLU A 34 -8.37 0.21 4.69
N ILE A 35 -7.83 -0.89 4.14
CA ILE A 35 -6.68 -0.84 3.21
C ILE A 35 -7.02 -0.02 1.97
N VAL A 36 -8.18 -0.27 1.36
CA VAL A 36 -8.64 0.44 0.15
C VAL A 36 -8.86 1.92 0.45
N GLU A 37 -9.52 2.24 1.56
CA GLU A 37 -9.74 3.63 1.99
C GLU A 37 -8.41 4.36 2.21
N PHE A 38 -7.45 3.72 2.89
CA PHE A 38 -6.13 4.29 3.10
C PHE A 38 -5.36 4.47 1.79
N TYR A 39 -5.42 3.51 0.87
CA TYR A 39 -4.80 3.63 -0.45
C TYR A 39 -5.25 4.91 -1.16
N TYR A 40 -6.53 5.28 -1.11
CA TYR A 40 -7.02 6.50 -1.76
C TYR A 40 -6.54 7.80 -1.11
N ILE A 41 -6.20 7.78 0.17
CA ILE A 41 -5.53 8.89 0.86
C ILE A 41 -4.05 8.90 0.47
N TRP A 42 -3.38 7.77 0.61
CA TRP A 42 -1.97 7.57 0.32
C TRP A 42 -1.62 7.89 -1.14
N LYS A 43 -2.52 7.60 -2.10
CA LYS A 43 -2.29 7.88 -3.53
C LYS A 43 -2.06 9.35 -3.86
N LYS A 44 -2.46 10.27 -2.97
CA LYS A 44 -2.27 11.71 -3.13
C LYS A 44 -0.90 12.20 -2.62
N THR A 45 -0.15 11.35 -1.92
CA THR A 45 1.13 11.70 -1.31
C THR A 45 2.32 11.53 -2.28
N SER A 46 3.50 11.99 -1.87
CA SER A 46 4.76 11.73 -2.60
C SER A 46 5.15 10.26 -2.63
N HIS A 47 4.75 9.48 -1.61
CA HIS A 47 5.06 8.05 -1.51
C HIS A 47 4.45 7.26 -2.67
N TYR A 48 3.19 7.55 -3.01
CA TYR A 48 2.56 6.95 -4.20
C TYR A 48 3.27 7.32 -5.49
N ARG A 49 3.68 8.57 -5.66
CA ARG A 49 4.41 8.99 -6.88
C ARG A 49 5.70 8.20 -7.03
N ARG A 50 6.46 8.02 -5.94
CA ARG A 50 7.67 7.20 -5.91
C ARG A 50 7.39 5.73 -6.19
N TRP A 51 6.41 5.14 -5.51
CA TRP A 51 6.01 3.76 -5.74
C TRP A 51 5.58 3.54 -7.19
N LYS A 52 4.77 4.44 -7.75
CA LYS A 52 4.28 4.35 -9.13
C LYS A 52 5.43 4.41 -10.14
N SER A 53 6.37 5.34 -9.98
CA SER A 53 7.53 5.43 -10.88
C SER A 53 8.42 4.19 -10.85
N GLN A 54 8.54 3.54 -9.69
CA GLN A 54 9.31 2.31 -9.55
C GLN A 54 8.55 1.11 -10.15
N TYR A 55 7.26 1.00 -9.81
CA TYR A 55 6.39 -0.07 -10.28
C TYR A 55 6.21 -0.09 -11.80
N GLU A 56 6.13 1.07 -12.45
CA GLU A 56 6.05 1.18 -13.92
C GLU A 56 7.38 0.86 -14.62
N ALA A 57 8.52 0.93 -13.93
CA ALA A 57 9.83 0.62 -14.50
C ALA A 57 10.17 -0.88 -14.45
N GLU A 58 9.45 -1.66 -13.63
CA GLU A 58 9.65 -3.11 -13.44
C GLU A 58 8.72 -3.98 -14.30
N ILE A 59 7.80 -3.35 -15.06
CA ILE A 59 6.89 -3.98 -16.04
C ILE A 59 7.42 -3.70 -17.45
#